data_AF-A0A932XNV8-F1
#
_entry.id   AF-A0A932XNV8-F1
#
_cell.length_a   1.000
_cell.length_b   1.000
_cell.length_c   1.000
_cell.angle_alpha   90.00
_cell.angle_beta   90.00
_cell.angle_gamma   90.00
#
_symmetry.space_group_name_H-M   'P 1'
#
loop_
_entity.id
_entity.type
_entity.pdbx_description
1 polymer ?
#
loop_
_entity_poly.entity_id
_entity_poly.type
_entity_poly.pdbx_seq_one_letter_code
_entity_poly.pdbx_strand_id
1 'polypeptide(L)' 'MGEGQAPNEPVSLEAILEVVYIYFNGDRERVNGWLKSPHEELGGLAPLSLIQRGKPDKLVRVIRTMLGEIERR' A
#
# COMPACT_ATOMS: atom_id res chain seq x y z
N MET A 1 0.62 -16.42 31.47
CA MET A 1 1.06 -15.11 30.98
C MET A 1 0.46 -14.99 29.59
N GLY A 2 -0.57 -14.15 29.43
CA GLY A 2 -1.27 -14.04 28.17
C GLY A 2 -0.39 -13.34 27.15
N GLU A 3 0.13 -14.08 26.18
CA GLU A 3 0.61 -13.49 24.94
C GLU A 3 -0.63 -12.96 24.22
N GLY A 4 -1.00 -11.72 24.56
CA GLY A 4 -2.00 -10.96 23.85
C GLY A 4 -1.51 -10.81 22.43
N GLN A 5 -2.07 -11.62 21.54
CA GLN A 5 -2.03 -11.44 20.10
C GLN A 5 -2.31 -9.97 19.84
N ALA A 6 -1.30 -9.20 19.42
CA ALA A 6 -1.46 -7.77 19.18
C ALA A 6 -2.66 -7.61 18.24
N PRO A 7 -3.73 -6.90 18.66
CA PRO A 7 -4.89 -6.71 17.81
C PRO A 7 -4.39 -6.06 16.54
N ASN A 8 -4.71 -6.63 15.36
CA ASN A 8 -4.39 -6.08 14.05
C ASN A 8 -4.48 -4.55 14.07
N GLU A 9 -3.34 -3.87 14.28
CA GLU A 9 -3.36 -2.42 14.39
C GLU A 9 -3.81 -1.88 13.03
N PRO A 10 -4.72 -0.90 13.01
CA PRO A 10 -5.13 -0.28 11.76
C PRO A 10 -3.87 0.27 11.10
N VAL A 11 -3.49 -0.29 9.96
CA VAL A 11 -2.32 0.15 9.21
C VAL A 11 -2.56 1.62 8.84
N SER A 12 -1.76 2.51 9.41
CA SER A 12 -1.87 3.94 9.13
C SER A 12 -1.49 4.23 7.68
N LEU A 13 -2.11 5.27 7.11
CA LEU A 13 -1.78 5.71 5.76
C LEU A 13 -0.28 6.04 5.62
N GLU A 14 0.33 6.58 6.66
CA GLU A 14 1.77 6.88 6.71
C GLU A 14 2.61 5.61 6.52
N ALA A 15 2.26 4.52 7.21
CA ALA A 15 2.95 3.24 7.04
C ALA A 15 2.78 2.68 5.62
N ILE A 16 1.60 2.80 5.02
CA ILE A 16 1.34 2.41 3.62
C ILE A 16 2.26 3.18 2.66
N LEU A 17 2.35 4.50 2.83
CA LEU A 17 3.17 5.35 1.97
C LEU A 17 4.67 5.09 2.17
N GLU A 18 5.10 4.80 3.39
CA GLU A 18 6.49 4.45 3.69
C GLU A 18 6.91 3.15 2.97
N VAL A 19 6.08 2.11 3.02
CA VAL A 19 6.35 0.85 2.30
C VAL A 19 6.44 1.06 0.79
N VAL A 20 5.53 1.85 0.22
CA VAL A 20 5.55 2.19 -1.21
C VAL A 20 6.81 3.01 -1.56
N TYR A 21 7.21 3.93 -0.69
CA TYR A 21 8.45 4.69 -0.86
C TYR A 21 9.68 3.78 -0.90
N ILE A 22 9.76 2.81 0.03
CA ILE A 22 10.83 1.81 0.07
C ILE A 22 10.81 0.93 -1.18
N TYR A 23 9.62 0.45 -1.61
CA TYR A 23 9.47 -0.36 -2.82
C TYR A 23 10.03 0.34 -4.07
N PHE A 24 9.83 1.66 -4.17
CA PHE A 24 10.37 2.48 -5.25
C PHE A 24 11.80 2.99 -4.98
N ASN A 25 12.54 2.40 -4.05
CA ASN A 25 13.92 2.78 -3.69
C ASN A 25 14.07 4.25 -3.31
N GLY A 26 13.05 4.82 -2.68
CA GLY A 26 13.00 6.22 -2.28
C GLY A 26 12.72 7.22 -3.42
N ASP A 27 12.28 6.74 -4.58
CA ASP A 27 11.94 7.59 -5.73
C ASP A 27 10.55 8.21 -5.57
N ARG A 28 10.52 9.51 -5.23
CA ARG A 28 9.27 10.27 -5.02
C ARG A 28 8.45 10.42 -6.30
N GLU A 29 9.08 10.51 -7.46
CA GLU A 29 8.36 10.67 -8.73
C GLU A 29 7.61 9.39 -9.08
N ARG A 30 8.26 8.24 -8.90
CA ARG A 30 7.63 6.93 -9.10
C ARG A 30 6.49 6.67 -8.11
N VAL A 31 6.66 7.04 -6.85
CA VAL A 31 5.57 6.97 -5.85
C VAL A 31 4.39 7.84 -6.29
N ASN A 32 4.65 9.09 -6.69
CA ASN A 32 3.59 10.01 -7.14
C ASN A 32 2.91 9.52 -8.42
N GLY A 33 3.68 8.95 -9.35
CA GLY A 33 3.17 8.31 -10.56
C GLY A 33 2.26 7.12 -10.24
N TRP A 34 2.69 6.23 -9.35
CA TRP A 34 1.89 5.10 -8.89
C TRP A 34 0.60 5.55 -8.20
N LEU A 35 0.68 6.56 -7.30
CA LEU A 35 -0.48 7.08 -6.59
C LEU A 35 -1.57 7.60 -7.52
N LYS A 36 -1.19 8.16 -8.68
CA LYS A 36 -2.10 8.73 -9.68
C LYS A 36 -2.50 7.73 -10.76
N SER A 37 -1.79 6.62 -10.90
CA SER A 37 -2.03 5.64 -11.94
C SER A 37 -3.16 4.69 -11.55
N PRO A 38 -4.12 4.42 -12.45
CA PRO A 38 -5.18 3.44 -12.20
C PRO A 38 -4.57 2.04 -12.06
N HIS A 39 -5.06 1.27 -11.09
CA HIS A 39 -4.62 -0.11 -10.86
C HIS A 39 -5.77 -1.08 -11.16
N GLU A 40 -5.51 -2.13 -11.94
CA GLU A 40 -6.55 -3.13 -12.30
C GLU A 40 -7.10 -3.84 -11.06
N GLU A 41 -6.24 -4.18 -10.09
CA GLU A 41 -6.63 -4.74 -8.79
C GLU A 41 -7.56 -3.84 -7.96
N LEU A 42 -7.60 -2.54 -8.27
CA LEU A 42 -8.47 -1.55 -7.65
C LEU A 42 -9.73 -1.26 -8.51
N GLY A 43 -9.96 -2.04 -9.56
CA GLY A 43 -11.05 -1.82 -10.52
C GLY A 43 -10.80 -0.60 -11.41
N GLY A 44 -9.54 -0.30 -11.72
CA GLY A 44 -9.14 0.87 -12.52
C GLY A 44 -9.13 2.18 -11.73
N LEU A 45 -9.25 2.13 -10.40
CA LEU A 45 -9.10 3.31 -9.55
C LEU A 45 -7.62 3.57 -9.24
N ALA A 46 -7.28 4.84 -9.10
CA ALA A 46 -5.95 5.26 -8.65
C ALA A 46 -5.83 5.08 -7.12
N PRO A 47 -4.65 4.68 -6.60
CA PRO A 47 -4.43 4.57 -5.17
C PRO A 47 -4.80 5.83 -4.39
N LEU A 48 -4.46 7.02 -4.91
CA LEU A 48 -4.80 8.31 -4.32
C LEU A 48 -6.31 8.48 -4.10
N SER A 49 -7.13 8.00 -5.03
CA SER A 49 -8.59 8.07 -4.89
C SER A 49 -9.11 7.23 -3.72
N LEU A 50 -8.45 6.12 -3.39
CA LEU A 50 -8.84 5.28 -2.25
C LEU A 50 -8.42 5.94 -0.92
N ILE A 51 -7.25 6.56 -0.89
CA ILE A 51 -6.77 7.35 0.25
C ILE A 51 -7.77 8.46 0.57
N GLN A 52 -8.15 9.25 -0.43
CA GLN A 52 -9.08 10.37 -0.27
C GLN A 52 -10.49 9.93 0.17
N ARG A 53 -10.91 8.72 -0.21
CA ARG A 53 -12.19 8.13 0.18
C ARG A 53 -12.15 7.46 1.56
N GLY A 54 -11.02 7.52 2.26
CA GLY A 54 -10.84 6.87 3.56
C GLY A 54 -10.91 5.34 3.47
N LYS A 55 -10.46 4.76 2.35
CA LYS A 55 -10.43 3.30 2.14
C LYS A 55 -9.00 2.77 1.92
N PRO A 56 -8.06 3.02 2.86
CA PRO A 56 -6.68 2.57 2.73
C PRO A 56 -6.52 1.04 2.78
N ASP A 57 -7.46 0.30 3.36
CA ASP A 57 -7.38 -1.18 3.46
C ASP A 57 -7.23 -1.88 2.10
N LYS A 58 -7.86 -1.31 1.06
CA LYS A 58 -7.73 -1.82 -0.30
C LYS A 58 -6.32 -1.66 -0.86
N LEU A 59 -5.58 -0.64 -0.42
CA LEU A 59 -4.19 -0.39 -0.84
C LEU A 59 -3.26 -1.43 -0.23
N VAL A 60 -3.51 -1.84 1.01
CA VAL A 60 -2.70 -2.88 1.68
C VAL A 60 -2.67 -4.15 0.85
N ARG A 61 -3.80 -4.55 0.23
CA ARG A 61 -3.86 -5.72 -0.65
C ARG A 61 -2.97 -5.56 -1.88
N VAL A 62 -3.04 -4.41 -2.56
CA VAL A 62 -2.21 -4.11 -3.75
C VAL A 62 -0.73 -4.13 -3.40
N ILE A 63 -0.36 -3.50 -2.27
CA ILE A 63 1.03 -3.45 -1.81
C ILE A 63 1.54 -4.85 -1.49
N ARG A 64 0.73 -5.71 -0.87
CA ARG A 64 1.09 -7.11 -0.65
C ARG A 64 1.32 -7.85 -1.96
N THR A 65 0.52 -7.61 -2.99
CA THR A 65 0.76 -8.17 -4.33
C THR A 65 2.10 -7.69 -4.88
N MET A 66 2.36 -6.38 -4.85
CA MET A 66 3.62 -5.78 -5.33
C MET A 66 4.84 -6.35 -4.60
N LEU A 67 4.76 -6.48 -3.26
CA LEU A 67 5.84 -7.05 -2.45
C LEU A 67 6.02 -8.55 -2.71
N GLY A 68 4.92 -9.30 -2.89
CA GLY A 68 4.98 -10.73 -3.21
C GLY A 68 5.59 -11.03 -4.58
N GLU A 69 5.58 -10.07 -5.51
CA GLU A 69 6.32 -10.18 -6.78
C GLU A 69 7.85 -10.07 -6.59
N ILE A 70 8.32 -9.38 -5.54
CA ILE A 70 9.75 -9.27 -5.23
C ILE A 70 10.29 -10.61 -4.71
N GLU A 71 9.55 -11.32 -3.85
CA GLU A 71 10.00 -12.60 -3.27
C GLU A 71 10.11 -13.76 -4.28
N ARG A 72 9.58 -13.60 -5.50
CA ARG A 72 9.65 -14.62 -6.57
C ARG A 72 10.77 -14.39 -7.59
N ARG A 73 11.58 -13.35 -7.43
CA ARG A 73 12.75 -13.06 -8.27
C ARG A 73 14.05 -13.37 -7.56
#